data_AF-A0A964PMK8-F1
#
_entry.id   AF-A0A964PMK8-F1
#
_cell.length_a   1.000
_cell.length_b   1.000
_cell.length_c   1.000
_cell.angle_alpha   90.00
_cell.angle_beta   90.00
_cell.angle_gamma   90.00
#
_symmetry.space_group_name_H-M   'P 1'
#
loop_
_entity.id
_entity.type
_entity.pdbx_description
1 polymer ?
#
loop_
_entity_poly.entity_id
_entity_poly.type
_entity_poly.pdbx_seq_one_letter_code
_entity_poly.pdbx_strand_id
1 'polypeptide(L)'
;MRVEFNFSGLTGNTTASHIHCCTLVAGSGNAGVAPVVPTFAFPLGVQAGVFDRTFDLSLASSFNAAFVTANGGTPTSATNALVLGLDAMKAYLNIHTSAAAAGEIRTLLAPVPLPAAVWLMLPALAGLVGMRKSRT
;
A
#
# COMPACT_ATOMS: atom_id res chain seq x y z
N MET A 1 7.11 -1.18 4.12
CA MET A 1 5.66 -0.99 3.87
C MET A 1 4.93 -2.28 4.19
N ARG A 2 3.92 -2.25 5.06
CA ARG A 2 3.02 -3.37 5.30
C ARG A 2 1.79 -3.22 4.40
N VAL A 3 1.38 -4.30 3.76
CA VAL A 3 0.17 -4.37 2.92
C VAL A 3 -0.73 -5.44 3.51
N GLU A 4 -1.94 -5.04 3.86
CA GLU A 4 -2.94 -5.89 4.49
C GLU A 4 -4.29 -5.73 3.79
N PHE A 5 -4.91 -6.84 3.39
CA PHE A 5 -6.27 -6.86 2.83
C PHE A 5 -6.85 -8.28 2.83
N ASN A 6 -8.17 -8.38 2.70
CA ASN A 6 -8.88 -9.62 2.40
C ASN A 6 -9.50 -9.54 0.99
N PHE A 7 -9.76 -10.70 0.38
CA PHE A 7 -10.47 -10.79 -0.87
C PHE A 7 -11.29 -12.09 -0.90
N SER A 8 -12.43 -12.07 -1.58
CA SER A 8 -13.32 -13.21 -1.71
C SER A 8 -14.31 -12.99 -2.84
N GLY A 9 -15.01 -14.05 -3.25
CA GLY A 9 -16.06 -13.96 -4.27
C GLY A 9 -15.52 -13.75 -5.68
N LEU A 10 -14.26 -14.14 -5.94
CA LEU A 10 -13.72 -14.13 -7.29
C LEU A 10 -14.39 -15.21 -8.14
N THR A 11 -14.68 -14.86 -9.38
CA THR A 11 -15.32 -15.71 -10.40
C THR A 11 -14.33 -16.61 -11.14
N GLY A 12 -13.02 -16.39 -10.93
CA GLY A 12 -11.94 -17.23 -11.41
C GLY A 12 -10.78 -17.31 -10.42
N ASN A 13 -9.85 -18.22 -10.67
CA ASN A 13 -8.68 -18.39 -9.81
C ASN A 13 -7.69 -17.24 -10.01
N THR A 14 -7.08 -16.75 -8.93
CA THR A 14 -6.07 -15.69 -8.97
C THR A 14 -4.87 -16.08 -9.84
N THR A 15 -4.45 -15.18 -10.72
CA THR A 15 -3.32 -15.37 -11.65
C THR A 15 -2.18 -14.37 -11.41
N ALA A 16 -2.50 -13.18 -10.91
CA ALA A 16 -1.55 -12.18 -10.49
C ALA A 16 -2.19 -11.15 -9.56
N SER A 17 -1.37 -10.38 -8.84
CA SER A 17 -1.81 -9.17 -8.16
C SER A 17 -0.72 -8.12 -8.22
N HIS A 18 -1.12 -6.86 -8.38
CA HIS A 18 -0.22 -5.72 -8.51
C HIS A 18 -0.67 -4.54 -7.67
N ILE A 19 0.28 -3.75 -7.17
CA ILE A 19 0.01 -2.39 -6.71
C ILE A 19 0.50 -1.44 -7.80
N HIS A 20 -0.40 -0.62 -8.31
CA HIS A 20 -0.10 0.37 -9.32
C HIS A 20 0.09 1.75 -8.69
N CYS A 21 1.07 2.50 -9.18
CA CYS A 21 1.25 3.90 -8.81
C CYS A 21 1.96 4.67 -9.94
N CYS A 22 1.71 5.96 -10.13
CA CYS A 22 0.65 6.75 -9.50
C CYS A 22 -0.26 7.30 -10.59
N THR A 23 -1.57 7.18 -10.41
CA THR A 23 -2.51 7.74 -11.38
C THR A 23 -2.41 9.26 -11.43
N LEU A 24 -2.74 9.83 -12.60
CA LEU A 24 -2.70 11.30 -12.75
C LEU A 24 -3.74 11.96 -11.83
N VAL A 25 -4.94 11.39 -11.80
CA VAL A 25 -6.09 11.84 -10.97
C VAL A 25 -6.36 10.78 -9.89
N ALA A 26 -6.63 11.21 -8.66
CA ALA A 26 -6.97 10.30 -7.58
C ALA A 26 -8.21 9.48 -7.93
N GLY A 27 -8.20 8.17 -7.64
CA GLY A 27 -9.32 7.28 -7.93
C GLY A 27 -9.58 6.96 -9.40
N SER A 28 -8.82 7.50 -10.36
CA SER A 28 -9.12 7.33 -11.79
C SER A 28 -7.87 7.19 -12.66
N GLY A 29 -8.00 6.44 -13.75
CA GLY A 29 -6.93 6.20 -14.71
C GLY A 29 -6.06 4.98 -14.36
N ASN A 30 -5.06 4.75 -15.21
CA ASN A 30 -4.12 3.65 -15.10
C ASN A 30 -2.74 4.17 -14.73
N ALA A 31 -1.99 3.34 -14.00
CA ALA A 31 -0.61 3.62 -13.66
C ALA A 31 0.28 2.39 -13.86
N GLY A 32 1.60 2.60 -13.89
CA GLY A 32 2.57 1.51 -13.91
C GLY A 32 2.54 0.71 -12.61
N VAL A 33 3.12 -0.49 -12.63
CA VAL A 33 3.26 -1.35 -11.44
C VAL A 33 4.43 -0.87 -10.61
N ALA A 34 4.21 -0.60 -9.32
CA ALA A 34 5.26 -0.10 -8.44
C ALA A 34 6.11 -1.22 -7.78
N PRO A 35 5.54 -2.24 -7.10
CA PRO A 35 6.33 -3.31 -6.47
C PRO A 35 6.79 -4.41 -7.43
N VAL A 36 7.75 -5.22 -6.99
CA VAL A 36 8.27 -6.38 -7.75
C VAL A 36 7.31 -7.57 -7.80
N VAL A 37 7.28 -8.09 -9.02
CA VAL A 37 6.71 -9.31 -9.60
C VAL A 37 7.42 -10.59 -9.10
N PRO A 38 6.81 -11.79 -9.26
CA PRO A 38 5.62 -12.03 -10.05
C PRO A 38 4.34 -11.53 -9.37
N THR A 39 4.28 -11.47 -8.04
CA THR A 39 3.01 -11.20 -7.35
C THR A 39 3.18 -10.57 -5.97
N PHE A 40 4.35 -10.01 -5.63
CA PHE A 40 4.68 -9.62 -4.25
C PHE A 40 4.41 -10.75 -3.20
N ALA A 41 4.45 -12.01 -3.65
CA ALA A 41 4.06 -13.22 -2.90
C ALA A 41 2.56 -13.33 -2.57
N PHE A 42 1.69 -12.76 -3.41
CA PHE A 42 0.24 -12.93 -3.34
C PHE A 42 -0.19 -14.37 -3.68
N PRO A 43 -1.18 -14.94 -2.95
CA PRO A 43 -1.70 -16.28 -3.21
C PRO A 43 -2.28 -16.44 -4.62
N LEU A 44 -1.78 -17.43 -5.35
CA LEU A 44 -2.26 -17.80 -6.68
C LEU A 44 -3.12 -19.05 -6.62
N GLY A 45 -4.00 -19.22 -7.61
CA GLY A 45 -4.85 -20.41 -7.74
C GLY A 45 -6.05 -20.44 -6.79
N VAL A 46 -6.35 -19.33 -6.11
CA VAL A 46 -7.43 -19.25 -5.11
C VAL A 46 -8.53 -18.27 -5.57
N GLN A 47 -9.72 -18.36 -4.98
CA GLN A 47 -10.84 -17.43 -5.24
C GLN A 47 -11.15 -16.52 -4.04
N ALA A 48 -10.47 -16.74 -2.92
CA ALA A 48 -10.55 -15.96 -1.70
C ALA A 48 -9.27 -16.11 -0.89
N GLY A 49 -8.99 -15.16 0.00
CA GLY A 49 -7.83 -15.21 0.88
C GLY A 49 -7.66 -13.96 1.74
N VAL A 50 -6.68 -14.04 2.62
CA VAL A 50 -6.18 -12.93 3.42
C VAL A 50 -4.72 -12.72 3.05
N PHE A 51 -4.32 -11.46 2.89
CA PHE A 51 -2.97 -11.07 2.59
C PHE A 51 -2.46 -10.11 3.65
N ASP A 52 -1.34 -10.42 4.28
CA ASP A 52 -0.62 -9.54 5.20
C ASP A 52 0.87 -9.76 5.05
N ARG A 53 1.58 -8.77 4.50
CA ARG A 53 3.03 -8.84 4.29
C ARG A 53 3.69 -7.49 4.48
N THR A 54 4.90 -7.53 5.01
CA THR A 54 5.79 -6.36 5.10
C THR A 54 6.91 -6.48 4.07
N PHE A 55 7.09 -5.41 3.30
CA PHE A 55 8.15 -5.22 2.31
C PHE A 55 9.18 -4.22 2.80
N ASP A 56 10.46 -4.55 2.66
CA ASP A 56 11.56 -3.62 2.87
C ASP A 56 11.75 -2.77 1.61
N LEU A 57 11.30 -1.51 1.66
CA LEU A 57 11.39 -0.60 0.54
C LEU A 57 12.78 0.05 0.39
N SER A 58 13.75 -0.28 1.25
CA SER A 58 15.15 0.11 1.01
C SER A 58 15.82 -0.73 -0.09
N LEU A 59 15.28 -1.92 -0.37
CA LEU A 59 15.81 -2.84 -1.36
C LEU A 59 15.26 -2.56 -2.76
N ALA A 60 16.15 -2.48 -3.76
CA ALA A 60 15.75 -2.33 -5.16
C ALA A 60 14.88 -3.51 -5.65
N SER A 61 15.11 -4.71 -5.11
CA SER A 61 14.31 -5.91 -5.41
C SER A 61 12.86 -5.84 -4.92
N SER A 62 12.48 -4.82 -4.16
CA SER A 62 11.09 -4.57 -3.78
C SER A 62 10.29 -3.82 -4.85
N PHE A 63 10.95 -3.23 -5.85
CA PHE A 63 10.32 -2.40 -6.87
C PHE A 63 10.53 -2.90 -8.29
N ASN A 64 9.51 -2.77 -9.13
CA ASN A 64 9.69 -2.93 -10.57
C ASN A 64 10.78 -1.97 -11.07
N ALA A 65 11.78 -2.50 -11.80
CA ALA A 65 12.91 -1.70 -12.27
C ALA A 65 12.46 -0.47 -13.12
N ALA A 66 11.42 -0.63 -13.95
CA ALA A 66 10.87 0.49 -14.72
C ALA A 66 10.23 1.56 -13.82
N PHE A 67 9.60 1.16 -12.72
CA PHE A 67 9.09 2.10 -11.72
C PHE A 67 10.22 2.85 -11.02
N VAL A 68 11.31 2.17 -10.66
CA VAL A 68 12.50 2.82 -10.09
C VAL A 68 13.07 3.85 -11.06
N THR A 69 13.29 3.46 -12.32
CA THR A 69 13.81 4.37 -13.36
C THR A 69 12.90 5.58 -13.57
N ALA A 70 11.58 5.38 -13.63
CA ALA A 70 10.62 6.47 -13.83
C ALA A 70 10.54 7.45 -12.64
N ASN A 71 10.95 7.02 -11.45
CA ASN A 71 10.87 7.81 -10.22
C ASN A 71 12.26 8.13 -9.66
N GLY A 72 13.20 8.57 -10.51
CA GLY A 72 14.49 9.11 -10.07
C GLY A 72 15.61 8.08 -9.89
N GLY A 73 15.38 6.82 -10.25
CA GLY A 73 16.44 5.81 -10.40
C GLY A 73 16.95 5.17 -9.12
N THR A 74 16.39 5.48 -7.95
CA THR A 74 16.79 4.89 -6.67
C THR A 74 15.62 4.26 -5.91
N PRO A 75 15.84 3.26 -5.04
CA PRO A 75 14.80 2.72 -4.17
C PRO A 75 14.18 3.78 -3.26
N THR A 76 14.98 4.75 -2.78
CA THR A 76 14.51 5.86 -1.95
C THR A 76 13.52 6.75 -2.70
N SER A 77 13.86 7.16 -3.92
CA SER A 77 12.98 8.01 -4.73
C SER A 77 11.71 7.28 -5.18
N ALA A 78 11.80 5.98 -5.47
CA ALA A 78 10.64 5.12 -5.73
C ALA A 78 9.73 4.96 -4.50
N THR A 79 10.31 4.78 -3.31
CA THR A 79 9.58 4.73 -2.04
C THR A 79 8.80 6.01 -1.80
N ASN A 80 9.45 7.16 -1.96
CA ASN A 80 8.81 8.46 -1.79
C ASN A 80 7.64 8.65 -2.75
N ALA A 81 7.81 8.29 -4.03
CA ALA A 81 6.73 8.35 -5.02
C ALA A 81 5.54 7.46 -4.65
N LEU A 82 5.80 6.21 -4.23
CA LEU A 82 4.76 5.27 -3.81
C LEU A 82 4.01 5.75 -2.58
N VAL A 83 4.70 6.23 -1.55
CA VAL A 83 4.08 6.73 -0.30
C VAL A 83 3.24 7.97 -0.59
N LEU A 84 3.78 8.95 -1.32
CA LEU A 84 3.02 10.14 -1.71
C LEU A 84 1.79 9.79 -2.56
N GLY A 85 1.90 8.77 -3.42
CA GLY A 85 0.77 8.28 -4.21
C GLY A 85 -0.30 7.59 -3.36
N LEU A 86 0.10 6.82 -2.35
CA LEU A 86 -0.83 6.21 -1.38
C LEU A 86 -1.58 7.30 -0.58
N ASP A 87 -0.86 8.28 -0.05
CA ASP A 87 -1.44 9.39 0.71
C ASP A 87 -2.38 10.25 -0.14
N ALA A 88 -2.11 10.37 -1.44
CA ALA A 88 -2.92 11.10 -2.39
C ALA A 88 -4.05 10.28 -3.04
N MET A 89 -4.29 9.03 -2.61
CA MET A 89 -5.27 8.11 -3.22
C MET A 89 -5.06 7.89 -4.74
N LYS A 90 -3.79 7.83 -5.16
CA LYS A 90 -3.34 7.60 -6.55
C LYS A 90 -2.72 6.21 -6.76
N ALA A 91 -2.67 5.40 -5.71
CA ALA A 91 -2.23 4.01 -5.76
C ALA A 91 -3.42 3.06 -5.60
N TYR A 92 -3.42 1.96 -6.36
CA TYR A 92 -4.50 0.97 -6.32
C TYR A 92 -3.97 -0.46 -6.42
N LEU A 93 -4.68 -1.39 -5.77
CA LEU A 93 -4.51 -2.83 -5.89
C LEU A 93 -5.27 -3.29 -7.13
N ASN A 94 -4.69 -4.21 -7.89
CA ASN A 94 -5.36 -4.90 -8.97
C ASN A 94 -5.14 -6.41 -8.82
N ILE A 95 -6.20 -7.19 -8.62
CA ILE A 95 -6.17 -8.65 -8.57
C ILE A 95 -6.67 -9.19 -9.90
N HIS A 96 -5.86 -10.02 -10.55
CA HIS A 96 -6.16 -10.66 -11.82
C HIS A 96 -6.59 -12.11 -11.59
N THR A 97 -7.54 -12.58 -12.41
CA THR A 97 -8.02 -13.96 -12.36
C THR A 97 -8.07 -14.60 -13.74
N SER A 98 -8.30 -15.91 -13.79
CA SER A 98 -8.55 -16.62 -15.04
C SER A 98 -9.82 -16.16 -15.77
N ALA A 99 -10.78 -15.59 -15.04
CA ALA A 99 -12.04 -15.06 -15.59
C ALA A 99 -11.91 -13.59 -16.02
N ALA A 100 -11.06 -12.80 -15.37
CA ALA A 100 -10.81 -11.40 -15.69
C ALA A 100 -9.31 -11.07 -15.70
N ALA A 101 -8.68 -11.28 -16.86
CA ALA A 101 -7.25 -11.08 -17.05
C ALA A 101 -6.81 -9.61 -16.91
N ALA A 102 -7.69 -8.63 -17.15
CA ALA A 102 -7.39 -7.21 -16.96
C ALA A 102 -7.43 -6.75 -15.49
N GLY A 103 -7.98 -7.58 -14.59
CA GLY A 103 -8.23 -7.26 -13.19
C GLY A 103 -9.71 -7.47 -12.85
N GLU A 104 -9.98 -8.38 -11.92
CA GLU A 104 -11.32 -8.62 -11.38
C GLU A 104 -11.64 -7.66 -10.23
N ILE A 105 -10.67 -7.43 -9.34
CA ILE A 105 -10.77 -6.46 -8.25
C ILE A 105 -9.80 -5.34 -8.52
N ARG A 106 -10.30 -4.11 -8.51
CA ARG A 106 -9.50 -2.89 -8.54
C ARG A 106 -9.96 -1.95 -7.44
N THR A 107 -9.10 -1.71 -6.46
CA THR A 107 -9.45 -0.91 -5.27
C THR A 107 -8.31 -0.01 -4.84
N LEU A 108 -8.63 1.17 -4.31
CA LEU A 108 -7.64 2.09 -3.77
C LEU A 108 -7.00 1.48 -2.52
N LEU A 109 -5.68 1.60 -2.39
CA LEU A 109 -5.03 1.38 -1.10
C LEU A 109 -5.10 2.68 -0.33
N ALA A 110 -5.66 2.62 0.88
CA ALA A 110 -5.63 3.72 1.83
C ALA A 110 -4.60 3.42 2.93
N PRO A 111 -3.87 4.43 3.44
CA PRO A 111 -3.08 4.29 4.65
C PRO A 111 -3.96 3.86 5.83
N VAL A 112 -3.48 2.93 6.64
CA VAL A 112 -4.16 2.54 7.88
C VAL A 112 -3.99 3.68 8.89
N PRO A 113 -5.08 4.29 9.41
CA PRO A 113 -4.98 5.36 10.40
C PRO A 113 -4.26 4.88 11.66
N LEU A 114 -3.42 5.74 12.24
CA LEU A 114 -2.88 5.50 13.57
C LEU A 114 -4.04 5.28 14.56
N PRO A 115 -3.96 4.27 15.46
CA PRO A 115 -4.99 4.04 16.45
C PRO A 115 -5.29 5.31 17.23
N ALA A 116 -6.57 5.65 17.41
CA ALA A 116 -7.01 6.85 18.14
C ALA A 116 -6.41 6.97 19.55
N ALA A 117 -6.01 5.84 20.15
CA ALA A 117 -5.29 5.78 21.41
C ALA A 117 -3.99 6.61 21.42
N VAL A 118 -3.29 6.74 20.29
CA VAL A 118 -2.08 7.59 20.19
C VAL A 118 -2.44 9.07 20.39
N TRP A 119 -3.58 9.50 19.85
CA TRP A 119 -4.07 10.88 20.04
C TRP A 119 -4.56 11.14 21.47
N LEU A 120 -5.10 10.12 22.16
CA LEU A 120 -5.52 10.21 23.57
C LEU A 120 -4.33 10.27 24.56
N MET A 121 -3.14 9.85 24.15
CA MET A 121 -1.92 9.96 24.96
C MET A 121 -1.36 11.38 25.02
N LEU A 122 -1.63 12.22 24.00
CA LEU A 122 -1.18 13.61 23.95
C LEU A 122 -1.74 14.49 25.08
N PRO A 123 -3.05 14.49 25.40
CA PRO A 123 -3.56 15.24 26.55
C PRO A 123 -3.08 14.68 27.89
N ALA A 124 -2.85 13.36 28.00
CA ALA A 124 -2.28 12.76 29.22
C ALA A 124 -0.84 13.23 29.48
N LEU A 125 -0.01 13.32 28.43
CA LEU A 125 1.33 13.89 28.48
C LEU A 125 1.31 15.40 28.81
N ALA A 126 0.38 16.16 28.21
CA ALA A 126 0.20 17.58 28.52
C ALA A 126 -0.24 17.80 29.98
N GLY A 127 -1.11 16.95 30.51
CA GLY A 127 -1.53 16.97 31.92
C GLY A 127 -0.37 16.72 32.88
N LEU A 128 0.50 15.75 32.59
CA LEU A 128 1.70 15.46 33.40
C LEU A 128 2.69 16.63 33.43
N VAL A 129 2.89 17.33 32.31
CA VAL A 129 3.74 18.53 32.25
C VAL A 129 3.10 19.72 32.96
N GLY A 130 1.80 19.92 32.82
CA GLY A 130 1.05 20.97 33.50
C GLY A 130 1.06 20.82 35.03
N MET A 131 0.89 19.59 35.53
CA MET A 131 0.94 19.28 36.96
C MET A 131 2.32 19.56 37.58
N ARG A 132 3.41 19.33 36.82
CA ARG A 132 4.78 19.64 37.25
C ARG A 132 5.03 21.14 37.38
N LYS A 133 4.37 21.97 36.57
CA LYS A 133 4.51 23.43 36.59
C LYS A 133 3.71 24.12 37.71
N SER A 134 2.69 23.46 38.27
CA SER A 134 1.89 24.01 39.39
C SER A 134 2.47 23.71 40.78
N ARG A 135 3.59 22.98 40.85
CA ARG A 135 4.22 22.50 42.10
C ARG A 135 5.51 23.26 42.48
N THR A 136 5.78 24.39 41.84
CA THR A 136 6.88 25.32 42.14
C THR A 136 6.32 26.68 42.50
#